data_AF-A0A176EFT8-F1
#
_entry.id   AF-A0A176EFT8-F1
#
_cell.length_a   1.000
_cell.length_b   1.000
_cell.length_c   1.000
_cell.angle_alpha   90.00
_cell.angle_beta   90.00
_cell.angle_gamma   90.00
#
_symmetry.space_group_name_H-M   'P 1'
#
loop_
_entity.id
_entity.type
_entity.pdbx_description
1 polymer ?
#
loop_
_entity_poly.entity_id
_entity_poly.type
_entity_poly.pdbx_seq_one_letter_code
_entity_poly.pdbx_strand_id
1 'polypeptide(L)'
;MQTGGGTVRSASLAQSGRENDGAIDQSGAANGMTANVQMAGDLNTVQLTQDAQGNGNLQAELKQQGDGNSITWDQRGSELGATVTQQGSGNAVEVTQSGSGYDVSITQNGDNNSLRITYSGPSEGGGGFTVVQNGGETRHAD
;
A
#
# COMPACT_ATOMS: atom_id res chain seq x y z
N MET A 1 5.10 1.27 15.76
CA MET A 1 5.79 0.78 17.00
C MET A 1 5.45 -0.70 17.07
N GLN A 2 6.42 -1.62 16.87
CA GLN A 2 6.10 -3.03 16.60
C GLN A 2 5.84 -3.81 17.90
N THR A 3 4.60 -4.30 18.10
CA THR A 3 4.25 -5.18 19.23
C THR A 3 3.46 -6.40 18.75
N GLY A 4 3.86 -7.61 19.19
CA GLY A 4 3.14 -8.86 18.96
C GLY A 4 4.06 -10.08 18.82
N GLY A 5 3.81 -11.11 19.64
CA GLY A 5 4.61 -12.34 19.68
C GLY A 5 4.27 -13.34 18.57
N GLY A 6 5.30 -14.03 18.08
CA GLY A 6 5.18 -15.24 17.25
C GLY A 6 4.68 -15.03 15.83
N THR A 7 5.41 -14.29 14.98
CA THR A 7 5.16 -14.21 13.52
C THR A 7 6.35 -13.66 12.75
N VAL A 8 6.49 -14.04 11.47
CA VAL A 8 7.38 -13.34 10.53
C VAL A 8 6.78 -11.97 10.27
N ARG A 9 7.40 -10.94 10.85
CA ARG A 9 7.10 -9.53 10.56
C ARG A 9 8.33 -8.93 9.92
N SER A 10 8.19 -8.49 8.69
CA SER A 10 9.25 -7.85 7.93
C SER A 10 8.73 -6.52 7.41
N ALA A 11 9.41 -5.44 7.75
CA ALA A 11 9.18 -4.13 7.19
C ALA A 11 10.51 -3.61 6.65
N SER A 12 10.55 -3.27 5.37
CA SER A 12 11.69 -2.67 4.71
C SER A 12 11.27 -1.34 4.09
N LEU A 13 12.03 -0.29 4.39
CA LEU A 13 11.86 1.03 3.83
C LEU A 13 13.20 1.46 3.23
N ALA A 14 13.27 1.51 1.91
CA ALA A 14 14.44 2.01 1.19
C ALA A 14 14.12 3.37 0.58
N GLN A 15 14.93 4.38 0.91
CA GLN A 15 14.77 5.74 0.42
C GLN A 15 16.04 6.15 -0.34
N SER A 16 15.86 6.68 -1.55
CA SER A 16 16.93 7.23 -2.38
C SER A 16 16.52 8.61 -2.86
N GLY A 17 17.29 9.64 -2.52
CA GLY A 17 16.97 11.05 -2.78
C GLY A 17 16.88 11.84 -1.48
N ARG A 18 16.28 13.03 -1.54
CA ARG A 18 16.17 13.95 -0.41
C ARG A 18 14.72 14.07 0.07
N GLU A 19 14.56 14.21 1.38
CA GLU A 19 13.27 14.56 2.01
C GLU A 19 12.13 13.57 1.72
N ASN A 20 12.44 12.30 1.48
CA ASN A 20 11.43 11.27 1.45
C ASN A 20 10.98 10.92 2.88
N ASP A 21 9.68 10.76 3.09
CA ASP A 21 9.10 10.37 4.38
C ASP A 21 8.39 9.02 4.24
N GLY A 22 8.67 8.09 5.14
CA GLY A 22 8.18 6.73 5.04
C GLY A 22 7.88 6.16 6.40
N ALA A 23 6.66 5.65 6.57
CA ALA A 23 6.21 5.02 7.80
C ALA A 23 5.48 3.72 7.49
N ILE A 24 5.85 2.67 8.22
CA ILE A 24 5.22 1.36 8.19
C ILE A 24 4.82 1.03 9.63
N ASP A 25 3.54 0.79 9.87
CA ASP A 25 3.04 0.28 11.15
C ASP A 25 2.36 -1.08 10.95
N GLN A 26 2.73 -2.06 11.78
CA GLN A 26 2.29 -3.44 11.69
C GLN A 26 1.78 -3.90 13.06
N SER A 27 0.48 -4.14 13.16
CA SER A 27 -0.24 -4.55 14.36
C SER A 27 -1.09 -5.81 14.12
N GLY A 28 -1.72 -6.30 15.19
CA GLY A 28 -2.62 -7.44 15.12
C GLY A 28 -1.93 -8.79 15.18
N ALA A 29 -2.72 -9.86 14.98
CA ALA A 29 -2.31 -11.25 15.19
C ALA A 29 -2.29 -12.04 13.88
N ALA A 30 -1.50 -11.57 12.90
CA ALA A 30 -1.27 -12.28 11.64
C ALA A 30 -0.57 -13.63 11.85
N ASN A 31 -0.42 -14.42 10.78
CA ASN A 31 0.63 -15.44 10.65
C ASN A 31 1.92 -14.87 9.99
N GLY A 32 1.79 -13.81 9.20
CA GLY A 32 2.90 -13.10 8.57
C GLY A 32 2.50 -11.70 8.12
N MET A 33 3.35 -10.72 8.38
CA MET A 33 3.19 -9.35 7.88
C MET A 33 4.45 -8.92 7.16
N THR A 34 4.32 -8.64 5.87
CA THR A 34 5.43 -8.17 5.05
C THR A 34 5.07 -6.84 4.41
N ALA A 35 5.99 -5.88 4.56
CA ALA A 35 5.91 -4.58 3.96
C ALA A 35 7.26 -4.26 3.31
N ASN A 36 7.26 -3.98 2.01
CA ASN A 36 8.42 -3.51 1.27
C ASN A 36 8.07 -2.18 0.63
N VAL A 37 8.77 -1.12 1.03
CA VAL A 37 8.56 0.23 0.52
C VAL A 37 9.86 0.74 -0.10
N GLN A 38 9.78 1.22 -1.33
CA GLN A 38 10.90 1.83 -2.05
C GLN A 38 10.50 3.22 -2.55
N MET A 39 11.23 4.25 -2.13
CA MET A 39 11.05 5.62 -2.59
C MET A 39 12.31 6.10 -3.28
N ALA A 40 12.22 6.38 -4.58
CA ALA A 40 13.31 6.91 -5.38
C ALA A 40 12.91 8.27 -5.97
N GLY A 41 13.69 9.30 -5.69
CA GLY A 41 13.43 10.70 -6.03
C GLY A 41 13.34 11.57 -4.77
N ASP A 42 12.86 12.80 -4.92
CA ASP A 42 12.77 13.76 -3.81
C ASP A 42 11.32 13.95 -3.34
N LEU A 43 11.12 14.27 -2.05
CA LEU A 43 9.82 14.64 -1.47
C LEU A 43 8.70 13.57 -1.59
N ASN A 44 9.05 12.29 -1.72
CA ASN A 44 8.06 11.22 -1.75
C ASN A 44 7.59 10.84 -0.35
N THR A 45 6.30 10.54 -0.19
CA THR A 45 5.71 10.13 1.08
C THR A 45 5.04 8.76 0.96
N VAL A 46 5.33 7.84 1.89
CA VAL A 46 4.60 6.58 2.05
C VAL A 46 4.17 6.38 3.49
N GLN A 47 2.87 6.15 3.70
CA GLN A 47 2.31 5.66 4.95
C GLN A 47 1.61 4.33 4.70
N LEU A 48 2.10 3.28 5.35
CA LEU A 48 1.49 1.95 5.31
C LEU A 48 1.10 1.53 6.73
N THR A 49 -0.14 1.10 6.89
CA THR A 49 -0.67 0.48 8.12
C THR A 49 -1.21 -0.90 7.79
N GLN A 50 -0.72 -1.91 8.51
CA GLN A 50 -1.19 -3.29 8.41
C GLN A 50 -1.71 -3.72 9.78
N ASP A 51 -3.00 -3.95 9.90
CA ASP A 51 -3.66 -4.43 11.10
C ASP A 51 -4.30 -5.79 10.85
N ALA A 52 -3.58 -6.85 11.22
CA ALA A 52 -4.01 -8.21 10.93
C ALA A 52 -5.06 -8.72 11.93
N GLN A 53 -6.17 -9.22 11.41
CA GLN A 53 -7.24 -9.84 12.18
C GLN A 53 -7.24 -11.35 11.93
N GLY A 54 -6.92 -12.14 12.95
CA GLY A 54 -6.82 -13.60 12.84
C GLY A 54 -5.58 -14.08 12.07
N ASN A 55 -5.51 -15.40 11.82
CA ASN A 55 -4.29 -16.09 11.38
C ASN A 55 -3.92 -15.87 9.89
N GLY A 56 -4.38 -14.80 9.25
CA GLY A 56 -4.07 -14.49 7.86
C GLY A 56 -2.72 -13.80 7.68
N ASN A 57 -2.31 -13.63 6.42
CA ASN A 57 -1.13 -12.85 6.06
C ASN A 57 -1.53 -11.47 5.52
N LEU A 58 -0.73 -10.45 5.82
CA LEU A 58 -0.82 -9.14 5.16
C LEU A 58 0.47 -8.88 4.40
N GLN A 59 0.35 -8.49 3.14
CA GLN A 59 1.48 -8.19 2.27
C GLN A 59 1.28 -6.87 1.56
N ALA A 60 2.33 -6.04 1.54
CA ALA A 60 2.35 -4.79 0.82
C ALA A 60 3.71 -4.56 0.15
N GLU A 61 3.68 -4.21 -1.13
CA GLU A 61 4.83 -3.78 -1.92
C GLU A 61 4.52 -2.41 -2.53
N LEU A 62 5.15 -1.36 -2.03
CA LEU A 62 4.90 0.02 -2.45
C LEU A 62 6.16 0.61 -3.06
N LYS A 63 6.06 1.16 -4.27
CA LYS A 63 7.19 1.70 -5.01
C LYS A 63 6.85 3.05 -5.61
N GLN A 64 7.69 4.05 -5.35
CA GLN A 64 7.60 5.39 -5.94
C GLN A 64 8.89 5.71 -6.68
N GLN A 65 8.75 6.21 -7.91
CA GLN A 65 9.84 6.68 -8.75
C GLN A 65 9.50 8.06 -9.34
N GLY A 66 10.21 9.09 -8.90
CA GLY A 66 10.00 10.49 -9.28
C GLY A 66 9.80 11.37 -8.05
N ASP A 67 9.24 12.57 -8.23
CA ASP A 67 9.25 13.59 -7.17
C ASP A 67 7.85 13.91 -6.64
N GLY A 68 7.73 14.10 -5.32
CA GLY A 68 6.47 14.56 -4.71
C GLY A 68 5.32 13.57 -4.80
N ASN A 69 5.57 12.26 -4.94
CA ASN A 69 4.52 11.26 -4.96
C ASN A 69 4.06 10.91 -3.53
N SER A 70 2.80 10.51 -3.36
CA SER A 70 2.23 10.09 -2.07
C SER A 70 1.48 8.76 -2.17
N ILE A 71 1.77 7.83 -1.26
CA ILE A 71 0.98 6.61 -1.05
C ILE A 71 0.52 6.56 0.41
N THR A 72 -0.79 6.42 0.63
CA THR A 72 -1.37 6.06 1.92
C THR A 72 -2.11 4.75 1.78
N TRP A 73 -1.77 3.77 2.59
CA TRP A 73 -2.31 2.42 2.50
C TRP A 73 -2.69 1.86 3.87
N ASP A 74 -3.90 1.32 3.97
CA ASP A 74 -4.46 0.76 5.20
C ASP A 74 -5.05 -0.62 4.92
N GLN A 75 -4.43 -1.68 5.46
CA GLN A 75 -4.90 -3.06 5.36
C GLN A 75 -5.42 -3.53 6.71
N ARG A 76 -6.72 -3.85 6.81
CA ARG A 76 -7.34 -4.42 8.01
C ARG A 76 -8.02 -5.75 7.73
N GLY A 77 -7.46 -6.85 8.23
CA GLY A 77 -8.07 -8.17 8.01
C GLY A 77 -7.07 -9.31 7.89
N SER A 78 -7.41 -10.30 7.08
CA SER A 78 -6.62 -11.52 6.87
C SER A 78 -6.47 -11.82 5.39
N GLU A 79 -5.28 -12.20 4.91
CA GLU A 79 -5.05 -12.55 3.50
C GLU A 79 -5.31 -11.37 2.55
N LEU A 80 -4.66 -10.23 2.84
CA LEU A 80 -4.71 -9.04 1.98
C LEU A 80 -3.35 -8.79 1.35
N GLY A 81 -3.35 -8.50 0.05
CA GLY A 81 -2.18 -8.11 -0.72
C GLY A 81 -2.34 -6.73 -1.33
N ALA A 82 -1.23 -6.02 -1.40
CA ALA A 82 -1.14 -4.69 -2.01
C ALA A 82 0.13 -4.56 -2.84
N THR A 83 0.00 -4.08 -4.07
CA THR A 83 1.11 -3.68 -4.91
C THR A 83 0.82 -2.31 -5.49
N VAL A 84 1.69 -1.34 -5.25
CA VAL A 84 1.56 0.01 -5.81
C VAL A 84 2.86 0.41 -6.47
N THR A 85 2.77 0.89 -7.71
CA THR A 85 3.86 1.56 -8.41
C THR A 85 3.40 2.93 -8.89
N GLN A 86 4.09 3.99 -8.46
CA GLN A 86 3.93 5.34 -9.00
C GLN A 86 5.20 5.74 -9.74
N GLN A 87 5.03 6.20 -10.98
CA GLN A 87 6.12 6.71 -11.81
C GLN A 87 5.74 8.09 -12.38
N GLY A 88 6.54 9.11 -12.07
CA GLY A 88 6.30 10.51 -12.45
C GLY A 88 6.28 11.41 -11.22
N SER A 89 5.66 12.58 -11.33
CA SER A 89 5.65 13.59 -10.26
C SER A 89 4.23 13.88 -9.76
N GLY A 90 4.09 14.09 -8.45
CA GLY A 90 2.81 14.52 -7.85
C GLY A 90 1.69 13.48 -7.91
N ASN A 91 1.99 12.19 -8.06
CA ASN A 91 0.97 11.14 -8.04
C ASN A 91 0.51 10.84 -6.61
N ALA A 92 -0.76 10.55 -6.42
CA ALA A 92 -1.37 10.22 -5.14
C ALA A 92 -2.20 8.94 -5.21
N VAL A 93 -1.92 8.00 -4.31
CA VAL A 93 -2.73 6.79 -4.07
C VAL A 93 -3.18 6.77 -2.63
N GLU A 94 -4.48 6.59 -2.40
CA GLU A 94 -5.05 6.31 -1.10
C GLU A 94 -5.89 5.04 -1.17
N VAL A 95 -5.55 4.02 -0.39
CA VAL A 95 -6.30 2.77 -0.38
C VAL A 95 -6.60 2.30 1.03
N THR A 96 -7.86 1.93 1.23
CA THR A 96 -8.31 1.17 2.40
C THR A 96 -8.81 -0.19 1.94
N GLN A 97 -8.15 -1.26 2.39
CA GLN A 97 -8.58 -2.64 2.20
C GLN A 97 -9.04 -3.23 3.54
N SER A 98 -10.29 -3.68 3.58
CA SER A 98 -10.81 -4.40 4.74
C SER A 98 -11.49 -5.71 4.34
N GLY A 99 -11.37 -6.75 5.18
CA GLY A 99 -11.95 -8.08 4.93
C GLY A 99 -10.90 -9.16 4.70
N SER A 100 -11.18 -10.10 3.79
CA SER A 100 -10.25 -11.21 3.52
C SER A 100 -10.16 -11.63 2.05
N GLY A 101 -8.98 -12.05 1.61
CA GLY A 101 -8.73 -12.65 0.29
C GLY A 101 -8.67 -11.65 -0.86
N TYR A 102 -8.18 -10.43 -0.64
CA TYR A 102 -8.23 -9.37 -1.64
C TYR A 102 -6.83 -8.84 -1.98
N ASP A 103 -6.52 -8.78 -3.27
CA ASP A 103 -5.26 -8.24 -3.80
C ASP A 103 -5.56 -6.96 -4.58
N VAL A 104 -4.91 -5.85 -4.24
CA VAL A 104 -5.00 -4.61 -5.04
C VAL A 104 -3.66 -4.35 -5.69
N SER A 105 -3.67 -4.16 -7.01
CA SER A 105 -2.53 -3.76 -7.81
C SER A 105 -2.81 -2.41 -8.47
N ILE A 106 -1.95 -1.42 -8.24
CA ILE A 106 -2.07 -0.08 -8.78
C ILE A 106 -0.80 0.31 -9.50
N THR A 107 -0.95 0.85 -10.70
CA THR A 107 0.12 1.49 -11.45
C THR A 107 -0.34 2.88 -11.88
N GLN A 108 0.32 3.94 -11.43
CA GLN A 108 0.13 5.31 -11.90
C GLN A 108 1.37 5.74 -12.70
N ASN A 109 1.20 6.04 -13.98
CA ASN A 109 2.27 6.55 -14.86
C ASN A 109 1.93 7.97 -15.34
N GLY A 110 2.86 8.90 -15.21
CA GLY A 110 2.68 10.29 -15.57
C GLY A 110 2.60 11.19 -14.34
N ASP A 111 2.17 12.43 -14.54
CA ASP A 111 2.18 13.44 -13.48
C ASP A 111 0.78 13.79 -13.00
N ASN A 112 0.62 14.03 -11.70
CA ASN A 112 -0.63 14.45 -11.06
C ASN A 112 -1.79 13.43 -11.20
N ASN A 113 -1.50 12.12 -11.20
CA ASN A 113 -2.56 11.12 -11.07
C ASN A 113 -3.05 11.03 -9.64
N SER A 114 -4.37 11.00 -9.44
CA SER A 114 -4.96 10.71 -8.14
C SER A 114 -5.85 9.47 -8.21
N LEU A 115 -5.70 8.56 -7.25
CA LEU A 115 -6.53 7.37 -7.12
C LEU A 115 -6.91 7.15 -5.66
N ARG A 116 -8.22 7.03 -5.40
CA ARG A 116 -8.74 6.56 -4.11
C ARG A 116 -9.52 5.27 -4.28
N ILE A 117 -9.15 4.24 -3.54
CA ILE A 117 -9.88 2.96 -3.47
C ILE A 117 -10.34 2.70 -2.04
N THR A 118 -11.63 2.41 -1.87
CA THR A 118 -12.14 1.89 -0.60
C THR A 118 -12.80 0.55 -0.86
N TYR A 119 -12.20 -0.53 -0.40
CA TYR A 119 -12.79 -1.85 -0.51
C TYR A 119 -13.16 -2.41 0.86
N SER A 120 -14.43 -2.78 1.02
CA SER A 120 -14.97 -3.45 2.19
C SER A 120 -15.82 -4.65 1.77
N GLY A 121 -15.16 -5.78 1.52
CA GLY A 121 -15.83 -7.02 1.12
C GLY A 121 -16.16 -7.90 2.34
N PRO A 122 -17.31 -8.60 2.37
CA PRO A 122 -17.51 -9.67 3.33
C PRO A 122 -16.54 -10.82 3.03
N SER A 123 -16.14 -11.51 4.09
CA SER A 123 -15.29 -12.69 4.04
C SER A 123 -15.73 -13.66 2.94
N GLU A 124 -14.76 -14.07 2.14
CA GLU A 124 -14.82 -15.13 1.13
C GLU A 124 -15.37 -14.75 -0.25
N GLY A 125 -14.43 -14.43 -1.14
CA GLY A 125 -14.69 -14.27 -2.56
C GLY A 125 -13.57 -13.48 -3.20
N GLY A 126 -12.43 -14.17 -3.42
CA GLY A 126 -11.20 -13.57 -3.92
C GLY A 126 -11.45 -12.63 -5.10
N GLY A 127 -11.07 -11.38 -4.91
CA GLY A 127 -11.13 -10.33 -5.92
C GLY A 127 -9.78 -9.67 -6.03
N GLY A 128 -9.27 -9.57 -7.26
CA GLY A 128 -8.12 -8.74 -7.58
C GLY A 128 -8.60 -7.44 -8.18
N PHE A 129 -8.24 -6.30 -7.59
CA PHE A 129 -8.49 -5.00 -8.22
C PHE A 129 -7.21 -4.49 -8.85
N THR A 130 -7.21 -4.33 -10.18
CA THR A 130 -6.07 -3.77 -10.91
C THR A 130 -6.44 -2.42 -11.49
N VAL A 131 -5.74 -1.36 -11.07
CA VAL A 131 -5.86 -0.03 -11.68
C VAL A 131 -4.57 0.31 -12.40
N VAL A 132 -4.70 0.65 -13.68
CA VAL A 132 -3.64 1.34 -14.42
C VAL A 132 -4.15 2.72 -14.81
N GLN A 133 -3.48 3.75 -14.32
CA GLN A 133 -3.79 5.14 -14.60
C GLN A 133 -2.60 5.78 -15.32
N ASN A 134 -2.87 6.37 -16.49
CA ASN A 134 -1.86 7.05 -17.28
C ASN A 134 -2.32 8.49 -17.49
N GLY A 135 -1.48 9.50 -17.22
CA GLY A 135 -1.80 10.92 -17.47
C GLY A 135 -1.94 11.76 -16.19
N GLY A 136 -2.89 12.72 -16.17
CA GLY A 136 -3.20 13.58 -15.02
C GLY A 136 -4.66 13.42 -14.59
N GLU A 137 -5.14 12.17 -14.60
CA GLU A 137 -6.53 11.84 -14.33
C GLU A 137 -6.77 11.70 -12.81
N THR A 138 -8.04 11.73 -12.39
CA THR A 138 -8.44 11.32 -11.03
C THR A 138 -9.42 10.16 -11.13
N ARG A 139 -9.19 9.09 -10.36
CA ARG A 139 -10.06 7.92 -10.31
C ARG A 139 -10.49 7.61 -8.89
N HIS A 140 -11.74 7.18 -8.76
CA HIS A 140 -12.29 6.68 -7.52
C HIS A 140 -12.94 5.33 -7.79
N ALA A 141 -12.68 4.36 -6.94
CA ALA A 141 -13.32 3.05 -6.98
C ALA A 141 -13.77 2.65 -5.57
N ASP A 142 -15.01 2.17 -5.48
CA ASP A 142 -15.69 1.67 -4.29
C ASP A 142 -16.11 0.20 -4.51
#